data_AF-A0A1J5WIQ5-F1
#
_entry.id   AF-A0A1J5WIQ5-F1
#
_cell.length_a   1.000
_cell.length_b   1.000
_cell.length_c   1.000
_cell.angle_alpha   90.00
_cell.angle_beta   90.00
_cell.angle_gamma   90.00
#
_symmetry.space_group_name_H-M   'P 1'
#
loop_
_entity.id
_entity.type
_entity.pdbx_description
1 polymer ?
#
loop_
_entity_poly.entity_id
_entity_poly.type
_entity_poly.pdbx_seq_one_letter_code
_entity_poly.pdbx_strand_id
1 'polypeptide(L)'
;MKIFLSGFLSTETNAEKRTAALALALKNSAAVLAADAAGLSHQLAAGELLSREERLLLGSELAVVRLALQARMAYKEAKQGPLVRQFGSAPGKMTASLVAQAKDRLMAAVLRGVCREEVLLRSTAESKAAAERLLQGVHNIVEAIRAERENGEVREAALQSVFCICFKDCFGERDRPVFSQFRSLGRYVADVMVVSSGSHVTILEFKKNDAELDHAIVQASAYAVQYCMDNEEHVPHINLVAISVLSMHMRLGVIKFGLDWEKTIVSPRLEYGKVFSWSTPEMLELLFLHTQGYPLTPLEYPSTNVLKWYGREGEVE
;
A
#
# COMPACT_ATOMS: atom_id res chain seq x y z
N MET A 1 -3.20 -19.25 -13.73
CA MET A 1 -3.39 -18.62 -15.06
C MET A 1 -4.31 -19.41 -15.96
N LYS A 2 -3.91 -20.60 -16.42
CA LYS A 2 -4.71 -21.43 -17.34
C LYS A 2 -6.14 -21.71 -16.83
N ILE A 3 -6.29 -22.09 -15.57
CA ILE A 3 -7.59 -22.35 -14.93
C ILE A 3 -8.49 -21.10 -14.97
N PHE A 4 -7.98 -19.95 -14.51
CA PHE A 4 -8.73 -18.68 -14.55
C PHE A 4 -9.15 -18.30 -15.97
N LEU A 5 -8.20 -18.31 -16.93
CA LEU A 5 -8.47 -17.93 -18.31
C LEU A 5 -9.50 -18.86 -18.96
N SER A 6 -9.39 -20.17 -18.70
CA SER A 6 -10.36 -21.17 -19.18
C SER A 6 -11.74 -20.96 -18.58
N GLY A 7 -11.82 -20.59 -17.29
CA GLY A 7 -13.08 -20.26 -16.63
C GLY A 7 -13.71 -18.98 -17.19
N PHE A 8 -12.93 -17.92 -17.34
CA PHE A 8 -13.38 -16.65 -17.91
C PHE A 8 -13.94 -16.81 -19.33
N LEU A 9 -13.24 -17.58 -20.17
CA LEU A 9 -13.63 -17.81 -21.56
C LEU A 9 -14.77 -18.82 -21.73
N SER A 10 -15.26 -19.45 -20.64
CA SER A 10 -16.32 -20.45 -20.71
C SER A 10 -17.68 -19.89 -21.17
N THR A 11 -17.87 -18.58 -21.09
CA THR A 11 -19.09 -17.88 -21.55
C THR A 11 -19.17 -17.74 -23.06
N GLU A 12 -18.06 -17.93 -23.80
CA GLU A 12 -18.07 -17.96 -25.26
C GLU A 12 -18.63 -19.30 -25.74
N THR A 13 -19.72 -19.26 -26.51
CA THR A 13 -20.43 -20.46 -26.98
C THR A 13 -19.65 -21.17 -28.10
N ASN A 14 -18.91 -20.43 -28.92
CA ASN A 14 -18.10 -21.01 -29.99
C ASN A 14 -16.82 -21.67 -29.44
N ALA A 15 -16.75 -23.00 -29.54
CA ALA A 15 -15.64 -23.79 -29.00
C ALA A 15 -14.29 -23.51 -29.66
N GLU A 16 -14.28 -23.24 -30.97
CA GLU A 16 -13.05 -22.93 -31.73
C GLU A 16 -12.49 -21.57 -31.31
N LYS A 17 -13.35 -20.53 -31.26
CA LYS A 17 -12.96 -19.20 -30.78
C LYS A 17 -12.45 -19.24 -29.34
N ARG A 18 -13.16 -19.96 -28.46
CA ARG A 18 -12.75 -20.15 -27.07
C ARG A 18 -11.37 -20.79 -26.95
N THR A 19 -11.11 -21.84 -27.73
CA THR A 19 -9.82 -22.57 -27.72
C THR A 19 -8.69 -21.71 -28.26
N ALA A 20 -8.91 -21.03 -29.39
CA ALA A 20 -7.93 -20.14 -30.01
C ALA A 20 -7.62 -18.93 -29.11
N ALA A 21 -8.64 -18.32 -28.51
CA ALA A 21 -8.47 -17.20 -27.60
C ALA A 21 -7.71 -17.61 -26.33
N LEU A 22 -7.98 -18.80 -25.78
CA LEU A 22 -7.24 -19.33 -24.64
C LEU A 22 -5.76 -19.53 -24.97
N ALA A 23 -5.45 -20.11 -26.14
CA ALA A 23 -4.08 -20.32 -26.59
C ALA A 23 -3.33 -18.98 -26.77
N LEU A 24 -3.96 -17.99 -27.42
CA LEU A 24 -3.40 -16.64 -27.59
C LEU A 24 -3.20 -15.94 -26.25
N ALA A 25 -4.20 -16.00 -25.36
CA ALA A 25 -4.10 -15.45 -24.03
C ALA A 25 -2.94 -16.09 -23.28
N LEU A 26 -2.78 -17.42 -23.28
CA LEU A 26 -1.67 -18.08 -22.58
C LEU A 26 -0.29 -17.64 -23.10
N LYS A 27 -0.15 -17.45 -24.41
CA LYS A 27 1.13 -17.14 -25.07
C LYS A 27 1.52 -15.66 -24.99
N ASN A 28 0.56 -14.75 -25.06
CA ASN A 28 0.84 -13.32 -25.25
C ASN A 28 0.49 -12.46 -24.02
N SER A 29 1.13 -11.30 -23.92
CA SER A 29 0.80 -10.27 -22.92
C SER A 29 -0.39 -9.42 -23.38
N ALA A 30 -1.04 -8.71 -22.45
CA ALA A 30 -2.15 -7.81 -22.79
C ALA A 30 -1.72 -6.67 -23.73
N ALA A 31 -0.47 -6.19 -23.63
CA ALA A 31 0.04 -5.13 -24.50
C ALA A 31 0.21 -5.61 -25.95
N VAL A 32 0.72 -6.84 -26.14
CA VAL A 32 0.86 -7.46 -27.47
C VAL A 32 -0.52 -7.66 -28.10
N LEU A 33 -1.45 -8.26 -27.36
CA LEU A 33 -2.82 -8.50 -27.85
C LEU A 33 -3.57 -7.20 -28.18
N ALA A 34 -3.31 -6.12 -27.45
CA ALA A 34 -3.89 -4.80 -27.75
C ALA A 34 -3.35 -4.22 -29.06
N ALA A 35 -2.03 -4.35 -29.30
CA ALA A 35 -1.42 -3.93 -30.56
C ALA A 35 -1.96 -4.75 -31.74
N ASP A 36 -2.07 -6.08 -31.58
CA ASP A 36 -2.62 -6.98 -32.60
C ASP A 36 -4.09 -6.64 -32.91
N ALA A 37 -4.91 -6.40 -31.88
CA ALA A 37 -6.31 -6.00 -32.04
C ALA A 37 -6.45 -4.66 -32.78
N ALA A 38 -5.57 -3.70 -32.50
CA ALA A 38 -5.55 -2.41 -33.18
C ALA A 38 -5.14 -2.56 -34.66
N GLY A 39 -4.09 -3.35 -34.94
CA GLY A 39 -3.64 -3.64 -36.30
C GLY A 39 -4.71 -4.32 -37.15
N LEU A 40 -5.34 -5.37 -36.63
CA LEU A 40 -6.45 -6.06 -37.30
C LEU A 40 -7.68 -5.14 -37.49
N SER A 41 -8.01 -4.31 -36.50
CA SER A 41 -9.10 -3.33 -36.64
C SER A 41 -8.81 -2.31 -37.75
N HIS A 42 -7.55 -1.86 -37.87
CA HIS A 42 -7.12 -0.94 -38.93
C HIS A 42 -7.17 -1.60 -40.31
N GLN A 43 -6.69 -2.84 -40.45
CA GLN A 43 -6.77 -3.59 -41.72
C GLN A 43 -8.20 -3.81 -42.17
N LEU A 44 -9.10 -4.13 -41.24
CA LEU A 44 -10.52 -4.29 -41.53
C LEU A 44 -11.17 -2.96 -41.98
N ALA A 45 -10.78 -1.84 -41.37
CA ALA A 45 -11.28 -0.50 -41.70
C ALA A 45 -10.74 0.03 -43.03
N ALA A 46 -9.49 -0.27 -43.40
CA ALA A 46 -8.86 0.12 -44.66
C ALA A 46 -9.29 -0.73 -45.87
N GLY A 47 -10.18 -1.71 -45.65
CA GLY A 47 -10.44 -2.84 -46.55
C GLY A 47 -11.27 -2.58 -47.80
N GLU A 48 -11.16 -1.43 -48.46
CA GLU A 48 -11.90 -1.15 -49.71
C GLU A 48 -11.60 -2.17 -50.82
N LEU A 49 -10.44 -2.83 -50.77
CA LEU A 49 -9.99 -3.85 -51.72
C LEU A 49 -10.14 -5.31 -51.23
N LEU A 50 -10.62 -5.53 -50.00
CA LEU A 50 -10.76 -6.89 -49.45
C LEU A 50 -12.02 -7.57 -49.99
N SER A 51 -11.87 -8.81 -50.43
CA SER A 51 -12.98 -9.70 -50.75
C SER A 51 -13.85 -9.97 -49.52
N ARG A 52 -15.08 -10.45 -49.75
CA ARG A 52 -16.00 -10.81 -48.67
C ARG A 52 -15.43 -11.89 -47.74
N GLU A 53 -14.71 -12.87 -48.30
CA GLU A 53 -14.09 -13.95 -47.54
C GLU A 53 -12.96 -13.42 -46.65
N GLU A 54 -12.09 -12.57 -47.17
CA GLU A 54 -11.00 -11.96 -46.40
C GLU A 54 -11.53 -11.10 -45.24
N ARG A 55 -12.61 -10.33 -45.47
CA ARG A 55 -13.25 -9.55 -44.40
C ARG A 55 -13.83 -10.44 -43.30
N LEU A 56 -14.44 -11.58 -43.66
CA LEU A 56 -14.97 -12.54 -42.69
C LEU A 56 -13.85 -13.19 -41.89
N LEU A 57 -12.73 -13.53 -42.54
CA LEU A 57 -11.58 -14.17 -41.91
C LEU A 57 -10.89 -13.22 -40.93
N LEU A 58 -10.60 -11.98 -41.35
CA LEU A 58 -10.07 -10.91 -40.49
C LEU A 58 -11.02 -10.58 -39.34
N GLY A 59 -12.33 -10.54 -39.59
CA GLY A 59 -13.33 -10.31 -38.54
C GLY A 59 -13.35 -11.43 -37.49
N SER A 60 -13.17 -12.68 -37.93
CA SER A 60 -13.05 -13.83 -37.04
C SER A 60 -11.77 -13.77 -36.20
N GLU A 61 -10.63 -13.49 -36.82
CA GLU A 61 -9.35 -13.33 -36.12
C GLU A 61 -9.40 -12.19 -35.10
N LEU A 62 -9.93 -11.03 -35.48
CA LEU A 62 -10.10 -9.89 -34.58
C LEU A 62 -10.99 -10.25 -33.38
N ALA A 63 -12.07 -11.02 -33.59
CA ALA A 63 -12.92 -11.48 -32.50
C ALA A 63 -12.14 -12.36 -31.52
N VAL A 64 -11.32 -13.30 -32.01
CA VAL A 64 -10.49 -14.17 -31.17
C VAL A 64 -9.45 -13.36 -30.39
N VAL A 65 -8.75 -12.42 -31.05
CA VAL A 65 -7.74 -11.58 -30.40
C VAL A 65 -8.37 -10.68 -29.33
N ARG A 66 -9.54 -10.10 -29.59
CA ARG A 66 -10.29 -9.31 -28.58
C ARG A 66 -10.72 -10.15 -27.39
N LEU A 67 -11.22 -11.36 -27.62
CA LEU A 67 -11.60 -12.29 -26.55
C LEU A 67 -10.38 -12.67 -25.69
N ALA A 68 -9.24 -12.94 -26.32
CA ALA A 68 -7.97 -13.22 -25.64
C ALA A 68 -7.47 -12.01 -24.82
N LEU A 69 -7.58 -10.80 -25.39
CA LEU A 69 -7.23 -9.55 -24.73
C LEU A 69 -8.10 -9.31 -23.49
N GLN A 70 -9.42 -9.46 -23.61
CA GLN A 70 -10.36 -9.34 -22.49
C GLN A 70 -10.04 -10.33 -21.37
N ALA A 71 -9.83 -11.61 -21.70
CA ALA A 71 -9.45 -12.62 -20.71
C ALA A 71 -8.10 -12.29 -20.05
N ARG A 72 -7.14 -11.72 -20.80
CA ARG A 72 -5.85 -11.29 -20.25
C ARG A 72 -5.94 -10.07 -19.36
N MET A 73 -6.76 -9.10 -19.72
CA MET A 73 -7.04 -7.95 -18.87
C MET A 73 -7.75 -8.39 -17.58
N ALA A 74 -8.80 -9.20 -17.68
CA ALA A 74 -9.50 -9.76 -16.53
C ALA A 74 -8.55 -10.59 -15.64
N TYR A 75 -7.67 -11.40 -16.23
CA TYR A 75 -6.64 -12.11 -15.46
C TYR A 75 -5.63 -11.16 -14.82
N LYS A 76 -5.26 -10.06 -15.48
CA LYS A 76 -4.37 -9.05 -14.93
C LYS A 76 -5.03 -8.30 -13.77
N GLU A 77 -6.30 -7.96 -13.88
CA GLU A 77 -7.12 -7.32 -12.84
C GLU A 77 -7.39 -8.25 -11.65
N ALA A 78 -7.79 -9.50 -11.93
CA ALA A 78 -7.93 -10.53 -10.92
C ALA A 78 -6.58 -10.82 -10.26
N LYS A 79 -5.49 -10.80 -11.03
CA LYS A 79 -4.16 -10.87 -10.46
C LYS A 79 -3.85 -9.65 -9.64
N GLN A 80 -4.21 -8.43 -10.03
CA GLN A 80 -3.75 -7.15 -9.44
C GLN A 80 -3.99 -7.03 -7.93
N GLY A 81 -4.85 -7.87 -7.35
CA GLY A 81 -5.10 -7.95 -5.92
C GLY A 81 -6.18 -6.95 -5.49
N PRO A 82 -6.88 -7.21 -4.38
CA PRO A 82 -7.91 -6.31 -3.85
C PRO A 82 -7.39 -4.87 -3.66
N LEU A 83 -6.12 -4.72 -3.29
CA LEU A 83 -5.47 -3.43 -3.14
C LEU A 83 -5.46 -2.58 -4.44
N VAL A 84 -4.97 -3.10 -5.57
CA VAL A 84 -4.93 -2.29 -6.82
C VAL A 84 -6.35 -2.03 -7.34
N ARG A 85 -7.30 -2.95 -7.13
CA ARG A 85 -8.72 -2.70 -7.46
C ARG A 85 -9.26 -1.49 -6.68
N GLN A 86 -8.94 -1.39 -5.40
CA GLN A 86 -9.46 -0.33 -4.54
C GLN A 86 -8.65 0.96 -4.54
N PHE A 87 -7.35 0.93 -4.80
CA PHE A 87 -6.51 2.13 -4.84
C PHE A 87 -6.16 2.60 -6.26
N GLY A 88 -6.49 1.81 -7.28
CA GLY A 88 -6.15 2.08 -8.68
C GLY A 88 -4.66 1.86 -9.00
N SER A 89 -3.81 1.61 -8.00
CA SER A 89 -2.36 1.47 -8.15
C SER A 89 -1.75 0.58 -7.07
N ALA A 90 -0.54 0.09 -7.35
CA ALA A 90 0.33 -0.53 -6.36
C ALA A 90 0.94 0.55 -5.46
N PRO A 91 1.22 0.29 -4.17
CA PRO A 91 1.76 1.30 -3.24
C PRO A 91 2.99 2.03 -3.80
N GLY A 92 4.04 1.30 -4.19
CA GLY A 92 5.27 1.87 -4.75
C GLY A 92 5.13 2.47 -6.17
N LYS A 93 3.92 2.56 -6.72
CA LYS A 93 3.63 3.18 -8.03
C LYS A 93 2.57 4.28 -7.94
N MET A 94 2.25 4.75 -6.74
CA MET A 94 1.34 5.88 -6.60
C MET A 94 2.01 7.15 -7.15
N THR A 95 1.32 7.82 -8.07
CA THR A 95 1.67 9.17 -8.53
C THR A 95 0.88 10.20 -7.73
N ALA A 96 1.24 11.48 -7.81
CA ALA A 96 0.48 12.54 -7.13
C ALA A 96 -1.03 12.53 -7.46
N SER A 97 -1.40 12.24 -8.72
CA SER A 97 -2.81 12.11 -9.12
C SER A 97 -3.50 10.89 -8.50
N LEU A 98 -2.78 9.76 -8.38
CA LEU A 98 -3.29 8.55 -7.73
C LEU A 98 -3.39 8.72 -6.22
N VAL A 99 -2.51 9.50 -5.59
CA VAL A 99 -2.59 9.83 -4.15
C VAL A 99 -3.87 10.59 -3.85
N ALA A 100 -4.25 11.57 -4.66
CA ALA A 100 -5.50 12.30 -4.48
C ALA A 100 -6.71 11.35 -4.53
N GLN A 101 -6.76 10.46 -5.54
CA GLN A 101 -7.82 9.47 -5.66
C GLN A 101 -7.84 8.48 -4.48
N ALA A 102 -6.67 8.04 -4.03
CA ALA A 102 -6.54 7.15 -2.88
C ALA A 102 -7.05 7.82 -1.59
N LYS A 103 -6.76 9.12 -1.40
CA LYS A 103 -7.26 9.89 -0.27
C LYS A 103 -8.77 9.96 -0.25
N ASP A 104 -9.40 10.23 -1.39
CA ASP A 104 -10.86 10.27 -1.49
C ASP A 104 -11.48 8.91 -1.14
N ARG A 105 -10.91 7.82 -1.66
CA ARG A 105 -11.37 6.44 -1.38
C ARG A 105 -11.13 6.01 0.07
N LEU A 106 -10.10 6.51 0.71
CA LEU A 106 -9.79 6.26 2.12
C LEU A 106 -10.54 7.16 3.10
N MET A 107 -11.42 8.03 2.59
CA MET A 107 -12.06 9.09 3.37
C MET A 107 -11.03 9.85 4.21
N ALA A 108 -9.89 10.17 3.59
CA ALA A 108 -8.73 10.67 4.29
C ALA A 108 -9.03 12.03 4.95
N ALA A 109 -8.96 12.06 6.27
CA ALA A 109 -9.12 13.27 7.06
C ALA A 109 -7.75 13.76 7.51
N VAL A 110 -7.37 14.95 7.03
CA VAL A 110 -6.24 15.69 7.62
C VAL A 110 -6.72 16.26 8.94
N LEU A 111 -6.25 15.70 10.06
CA LEU A 111 -6.65 16.19 11.36
C LEU A 111 -5.89 17.49 11.66
N ARG A 112 -6.66 18.57 11.80
CA ARG A 112 -6.14 19.87 12.23
C ARG A 112 -5.93 19.83 13.73
N GLY A 113 -4.73 19.41 14.14
CA GLY A 113 -4.37 19.31 15.55
C GLY A 113 -4.12 17.86 15.90
N VAL A 114 -2.84 17.49 15.90
CA VAL A 114 -2.40 16.24 16.52
C VAL A 114 -2.62 16.40 18.02
N CYS A 115 -3.11 15.37 18.71
CA CYS A 115 -3.16 15.32 20.18
C CYS A 115 -1.76 15.11 20.77
N ARG A 116 -0.79 15.95 20.35
CA ARG A 116 0.62 15.86 20.79
C ARG A 116 0.69 15.99 22.30
N GLU A 117 -0.05 16.95 22.83
CA GLU A 117 -0.11 17.22 24.27
C GLU A 117 -0.66 16.03 25.04
N GLU A 118 -1.80 15.45 24.62
CA GLU A 118 -2.38 14.28 25.29
C GLU A 118 -1.50 13.03 25.23
N VAL A 119 -0.76 12.85 24.13
CA VAL A 119 0.14 11.70 24.00
C VAL A 119 1.40 11.91 24.84
N LEU A 120 1.93 13.12 24.88
CA LEU A 120 3.06 13.47 25.75
C LEU A 120 2.69 13.38 27.24
N LEU A 121 1.41 13.40 27.62
CA LEU A 121 1.00 13.04 29.00
C LEU A 121 1.35 11.58 29.37
N ARG A 122 1.57 10.71 28.38
CA ARG A 122 2.00 9.31 28.58
C ARG A 122 3.52 9.14 28.58
N SER A 123 4.25 10.25 28.48
CA SER A 123 5.71 10.28 28.52
C SER A 123 6.22 9.69 29.84
N THR A 124 7.21 8.81 29.74
CA THR A 124 7.97 8.27 30.87
C THR A 124 9.42 8.75 30.82
N ALA A 125 10.16 8.59 31.91
CA ALA A 125 11.59 8.86 31.91
C ALA A 125 12.34 7.96 30.90
N GLU A 126 11.88 6.72 30.70
CA GLU A 126 12.47 5.83 29.71
C GLU A 126 12.20 6.28 28.27
N SER A 127 10.97 6.70 27.94
CA SER A 127 10.64 7.16 26.59
C SER A 127 11.37 8.43 26.21
N LYS A 128 11.53 9.37 27.15
CA LYS A 128 12.36 10.58 26.96
C LYS A 128 13.82 10.22 26.71
N ALA A 129 14.41 9.38 27.55
CA ALA A 129 15.80 8.97 27.40
C ALA A 129 16.03 8.17 26.10
N ALA A 130 15.05 7.37 25.67
CA ALA A 130 15.08 6.68 24.38
C ALA A 130 15.05 7.66 23.20
N ALA A 131 14.20 8.69 23.27
CA ALA A 131 14.12 9.74 22.26
C ALA A 131 15.41 10.55 22.14
N GLU A 132 16.05 10.89 23.26
CA GLU A 132 17.35 11.56 23.27
C GLU A 132 18.45 10.70 22.62
N ARG A 133 18.52 9.40 22.97
CA ARG A 133 19.47 8.47 22.35
C ARG A 133 19.24 8.35 20.84
N LEU A 134 17.99 8.26 20.41
CA LEU A 134 17.63 8.19 19.00
C LEU A 134 18.07 9.47 18.26
N LEU A 135 17.76 10.63 18.84
CA LEU A 135 18.13 11.91 18.25
C LEU A 135 19.64 11.96 18.03
N GLN A 136 20.42 11.66 19.08
CA GLN A 136 21.88 11.69 19.01
C GLN A 136 22.43 10.70 17.96
N GLY A 137 21.91 9.47 17.96
CA GLY A 137 22.34 8.42 17.03
C GLY A 137 22.07 8.79 15.57
N VAL A 138 20.86 9.24 15.27
CA VAL A 138 20.47 9.60 13.89
C VAL A 138 21.12 10.91 13.46
N HIS A 139 21.21 11.91 14.33
CA HIS A 139 21.79 13.22 13.99
C HIS A 139 23.27 13.08 13.58
N ASN A 140 24.07 12.33 14.35
CA ASN A 140 25.48 12.12 14.04
C ASN A 140 25.68 11.49 12.65
N ILE A 141 24.82 10.54 12.30
CA ILE A 141 24.92 9.83 11.02
C ILE A 141 24.39 10.69 9.87
N VAL A 142 23.32 11.45 10.10
CA VAL A 142 22.80 12.40 9.09
C VAL A 142 23.83 13.48 8.79
N GLU A 143 24.50 14.04 9.80
CA GLU A 143 25.55 15.04 9.61
C GLU A 143 26.77 14.47 8.87
N ALA A 144 27.20 13.25 9.21
CA ALA A 144 28.26 12.56 8.47
C ALA A 144 27.88 12.35 6.99
N ILE A 145 26.65 11.90 6.73
CA ILE A 145 26.12 11.71 5.37
C ILE A 145 26.04 13.05 4.60
N ARG A 146 25.68 14.15 5.28
CA ARG A 146 25.63 15.49 4.68
C ARG A 146 27.03 16.00 4.35
N ALA A 147 28.02 15.72 5.20
CA ALA A 147 29.41 16.13 5.01
C ALA A 147 30.11 15.36 3.86
N GLU A 148 29.80 14.07 3.67
CA GLU A 148 30.38 13.25 2.59
C GLU A 148 29.74 13.50 1.21
N ARG A 149 28.70 14.35 1.15
CA ARG A 149 27.86 14.54 -0.03
C ARG A 149 28.53 15.27 -1.20
N GLU A 150 29.82 15.60 -1.09
CA GLU A 150 30.62 16.08 -2.22
C GLU A 150 30.78 15.03 -3.34
N ASN A 151 30.50 13.73 -3.09
CA ASN A 151 30.84 12.65 -4.04
C ASN A 151 29.70 11.68 -4.46
N GLY A 152 28.43 11.87 -4.09
CA GLY A 152 27.35 11.02 -4.62
C GLY A 152 25.97 11.11 -3.97
N GLU A 153 24.96 10.52 -4.65
CA GLU A 153 23.59 10.40 -4.13
C GLU A 153 23.46 9.32 -3.04
N VAL A 154 22.90 9.71 -1.90
CA VAL A 154 22.57 8.78 -0.81
C VAL A 154 21.30 8.01 -1.16
N ARG A 155 21.37 6.68 -1.11
CA ARG A 155 20.23 5.79 -1.36
C ARG A 155 19.28 5.79 -0.15
N GLU A 156 17.98 5.80 -0.42
CA GLU A 156 16.92 5.75 0.62
C GLU A 156 17.06 4.52 1.53
N ALA A 157 17.37 3.36 0.95
CA ALA A 157 17.62 2.11 1.69
C ALA A 157 18.74 2.24 2.74
N ALA A 158 19.77 3.06 2.49
CA ALA A 158 20.84 3.30 3.45
C ALA A 158 20.35 4.15 4.62
N LEU A 159 19.60 5.22 4.34
CA LEU A 159 18.99 6.09 5.35
C LEU A 159 18.02 5.32 6.23
N GLN A 160 17.20 4.46 5.63
CA GLN A 160 16.28 3.57 6.32
C GLN A 160 17.03 2.62 7.26
N SER A 161 18.09 1.97 6.77
CA SER A 161 18.87 1.01 7.55
C SER A 161 19.49 1.66 8.78
N VAL A 162 20.10 2.84 8.60
CA VAL A 162 20.65 3.66 9.68
C VAL A 162 19.59 4.00 10.71
N PHE A 163 18.46 4.55 10.26
CA PHE A 163 17.38 4.94 11.15
C PHE A 163 16.88 3.74 11.97
N CYS A 164 16.67 2.59 11.33
CA CYS A 164 16.19 1.38 11.98
C CYS A 164 17.17 0.84 13.03
N ILE A 165 18.48 0.89 12.76
CA ILE A 165 19.50 0.47 13.74
C ILE A 165 19.40 1.34 14.99
N CYS A 166 19.49 2.67 14.82
CA CYS A 166 19.41 3.60 15.94
C CYS A 166 18.07 3.47 16.70
N PHE A 167 16.97 3.32 15.96
CA PHE A 167 15.64 3.22 16.56
C PHE A 167 15.45 1.93 17.35
N LYS A 168 15.88 0.80 16.81
CA LYS A 168 15.80 -0.50 17.49
C LYS A 168 16.61 -0.52 18.80
N ASP A 169 17.78 0.11 18.81
CA ASP A 169 18.69 0.15 19.97
C ASP A 169 18.14 1.01 21.12
N CYS A 170 17.13 1.84 20.86
CA CYS A 170 16.52 2.66 21.88
C CYS A 170 15.54 1.90 22.78
N PHE A 171 15.06 0.72 22.36
CA PHE A 171 14.14 -0.12 23.12
C PHE A 171 14.89 -1.09 24.04
N GLY A 172 14.43 -1.18 25.29
CA GLY A 172 14.91 -2.19 26.25
C GLY A 172 14.59 -3.62 25.81
N GLU A 173 15.35 -4.60 26.29
CA GLU A 173 15.25 -6.00 25.84
C GLU A 173 13.87 -6.64 26.06
N ARG A 174 13.15 -6.24 27.13
CA ARG A 174 11.85 -6.82 27.50
C ARG A 174 10.70 -6.36 26.60
N ASP A 175 10.77 -5.15 26.05
CA ASP A 175 9.72 -4.53 25.24
C ASP A 175 10.20 -4.21 23.81
N ARG A 176 11.25 -4.91 23.36
CA ARG A 176 11.86 -4.64 22.06
C ARG A 176 10.88 -5.01 20.93
N PRO A 177 10.48 -4.05 20.09
CA PRO A 177 9.64 -4.34 18.93
C PRO A 177 10.36 -5.24 17.94
N VAL A 178 9.58 -6.00 17.17
CA VAL A 178 10.09 -6.72 16.00
C VAL A 178 10.11 -5.76 14.81
N PHE A 179 11.31 -5.44 14.34
CA PHE A 179 11.55 -4.64 13.14
C PHE A 179 11.75 -5.55 11.93
N SER A 180 10.89 -5.40 10.92
CA SER A 180 11.03 -6.06 9.62
C SER A 180 11.29 -5.01 8.54
N GLN A 181 12.54 -4.88 8.12
CA GLN A 181 12.92 -4.03 6.99
C GLN A 181 12.68 -4.77 5.66
N PHE A 182 12.27 -4.04 4.63
CA PHE A 182 11.93 -4.55 3.30
C PHE A 182 10.93 -5.70 3.38
N ARG A 183 9.88 -5.51 4.19
CA ARG A 183 8.90 -6.55 4.48
C ARG A 183 8.07 -6.85 3.24
N SER A 184 8.13 -8.09 2.77
CA SER A 184 7.20 -8.57 1.75
C SER A 184 5.79 -8.68 2.33
N LEU A 185 4.86 -7.97 1.71
CA LEU A 185 3.42 -7.98 1.97
C LEU A 185 2.74 -8.45 0.67
N GLY A 186 2.61 -9.77 0.56
CA GLY A 186 2.16 -10.47 -0.64
C GLY A 186 3.12 -10.26 -1.80
N ARG A 187 2.83 -9.26 -2.65
CA ARG A 187 3.63 -8.93 -3.84
C ARG A 187 4.34 -7.58 -3.75
N TYR A 188 4.11 -6.85 -2.66
CA TYR A 188 4.67 -5.52 -2.46
C TYR A 188 5.70 -5.56 -1.34
N VAL A 189 6.57 -4.56 -1.28
CA VAL A 189 7.63 -4.46 -0.28
C VAL A 189 7.45 -3.15 0.46
N ALA A 190 7.05 -3.22 1.73
CA ALA A 190 7.03 -2.07 2.61
C ALA A 190 8.45 -1.81 3.15
N ASP A 191 8.79 -0.54 3.37
CA ASP A 191 10.11 -0.17 3.87
C ASP A 191 10.36 -0.79 5.24
N VAL A 192 9.52 -0.48 6.23
CA VAL A 192 9.67 -1.03 7.58
C VAL A 192 8.31 -1.30 8.20
N MET A 193 8.19 -2.49 8.80
CA MET A 193 7.09 -2.85 9.68
C MET A 193 7.63 -3.06 11.09
N VAL A 194 6.96 -2.46 12.06
CA VAL A 194 7.28 -2.56 13.49
C VAL A 194 6.09 -3.23 14.17
N VAL A 195 6.35 -4.34 14.86
CA VAL A 195 5.35 -5.02 15.70
C VAL A 195 5.80 -4.92 17.15
N SER A 196 5.11 -4.12 17.95
CA SER A 196 5.43 -3.90 19.36
C SER A 196 4.69 -4.86 20.30
N SER A 197 5.03 -4.84 21.59
CA SER A 197 4.35 -5.61 22.62
C SER A 197 2.85 -5.28 22.62
N GLY A 198 1.99 -6.31 22.65
CA GLY A 198 0.54 -6.16 22.48
C GLY A 198 0.03 -6.28 21.03
N SER A 199 0.88 -6.71 20.10
CA SER A 199 0.54 -6.94 18.68
C SER A 199 0.12 -5.66 17.93
N HIS A 200 0.60 -4.51 18.38
CA HIS A 200 0.40 -3.25 17.66
C HIS A 200 1.34 -3.19 16.46
N VAL A 201 0.75 -2.98 15.29
CA VAL A 201 1.48 -2.88 14.02
C VAL A 201 1.64 -1.42 13.65
N THR A 202 2.87 -1.03 13.30
CA THR A 202 3.20 0.26 12.70
C THR A 202 3.91 0.05 11.37
N ILE A 203 3.47 0.74 10.32
CA ILE A 203 4.17 0.81 9.04
C ILE A 203 4.92 2.14 8.95
N LEU A 204 6.23 2.09 8.73
CA LEU A 204 7.06 3.27 8.46
C LEU A 204 7.42 3.26 6.97
N GLU A 205 7.11 4.37 6.30
CA GLU A 205 7.49 4.65 4.92
C GLU A 205 8.50 5.78 4.88
N PHE A 206 9.60 5.57 4.15
CA PHE A 206 10.71 6.50 4.07
C PHE A 206 10.66 7.28 2.76
N LYS A 207 11.12 8.53 2.81
CA LYS A 207 11.35 9.37 1.62
C LYS A 207 12.63 10.18 1.78
N LYS A 208 13.26 10.49 0.65
CA LYS A 208 14.45 11.36 0.62
C LYS A 208 14.17 12.79 1.08
N ASN A 209 12.98 13.32 0.82
CA ASN A 209 12.59 14.70 1.14
C ASN A 209 11.21 14.75 1.85
N ASP A 210 10.92 15.91 2.43
CA ASP A 210 9.70 16.19 3.19
C ASP A 210 8.47 16.47 2.30
N ALA A 211 8.68 16.96 1.07
CA ALA A 211 7.61 17.21 0.11
C ALA A 211 6.83 15.93 -0.26
N GLU A 212 7.47 14.76 -0.16
CA GLU A 212 6.88 13.46 -0.45
C GLU A 212 6.19 12.81 0.76
N LEU A 213 6.22 13.40 1.96
CA LEU A 213 5.65 12.78 3.17
C LEU A 213 4.13 12.61 3.13
N ASP A 214 3.45 13.47 2.39
CA ASP A 214 2.01 13.35 2.15
C ASP A 214 1.68 12.15 1.24
N HIS A 215 2.55 11.85 0.28
CA HIS A 215 2.46 10.65 -0.53
C HIS A 215 2.83 9.41 0.30
N ALA A 216 3.92 9.48 1.06
CA ALA A 216 4.42 8.38 1.89
C ALA A 216 3.39 7.88 2.90
N ILE A 217 2.62 8.76 3.55
CA ILE A 217 1.61 8.31 4.52
C ILE A 217 0.46 7.54 3.86
N VAL A 218 0.08 7.93 2.63
CA VAL A 218 -0.93 7.21 1.84
C VAL A 218 -0.36 5.87 1.36
N GLN A 219 0.91 5.83 0.95
CA GLN A 219 1.60 4.60 0.58
C GLN A 219 1.69 3.62 1.77
N ALA A 220 2.07 4.11 2.96
CA ALA A 220 2.08 3.34 4.20
C ALA A 220 0.70 2.73 4.51
N SER A 221 -0.37 3.51 4.31
CA SER A 221 -1.74 3.05 4.52
C SER A 221 -2.13 1.90 3.57
N ALA A 222 -1.67 1.93 2.33
CA ALA A 222 -1.89 0.84 1.38
C ALA A 222 -1.10 -0.43 1.75
N TYR A 223 0.11 -0.28 2.29
CA TYR A 223 0.85 -1.41 2.86
C TYR A 223 0.16 -2.00 4.09
N ALA A 224 -0.37 -1.17 4.99
CA ALA A 224 -1.14 -1.60 6.15
C ALA A 224 -2.37 -2.44 5.75
N VAL A 225 -3.10 -1.98 4.73
CA VAL A 225 -4.23 -2.73 4.17
C VAL A 225 -3.80 -4.09 3.63
N GLN A 226 -2.73 -4.12 2.82
CA GLN A 226 -2.21 -5.37 2.26
C GLN A 226 -1.82 -6.35 3.37
N TYR A 227 -1.16 -5.84 4.42
CA TYR A 227 -0.77 -6.64 5.58
C TYR A 227 -2.00 -7.34 6.20
N CYS A 228 -3.10 -6.62 6.46
CA CYS A 228 -4.31 -7.23 7.01
C CYS A 228 -4.95 -8.25 6.06
N MET A 229 -4.96 -7.99 4.76
CA MET A 229 -5.50 -8.93 3.77
C MET A 229 -4.74 -10.26 3.75
N ASP A 230 -3.42 -10.22 3.94
CA ASP A 230 -2.55 -11.39 3.91
C ASP A 230 -2.60 -12.20 5.20
N ASN A 231 -2.75 -11.55 6.36
CA ASN A 231 -2.76 -12.24 7.65
C ASN A 231 -4.17 -12.59 8.16
N GLU A 232 -5.22 -12.17 7.44
CA GLU A 232 -6.64 -12.32 7.86
C GLU A 232 -6.91 -11.72 9.25
N GLU A 233 -6.01 -10.84 9.70
CA GLU A 233 -6.12 -10.20 11.00
C GLU A 233 -7.17 -9.10 10.92
N HIS A 234 -8.16 -9.19 11.80
CA HIS A 234 -9.06 -8.10 12.12
C HIS A 234 -8.34 -7.09 13.01
N VAL A 235 -7.28 -6.45 12.49
CA VAL A 235 -6.68 -5.30 13.18
C VAL A 235 -7.48 -4.08 12.76
N PRO A 236 -8.37 -3.52 13.61
CA PRO A 236 -9.18 -2.36 13.22
C PRO A 236 -8.33 -1.09 13.13
N HIS A 237 -7.02 -1.17 13.41
CA HIS A 237 -6.17 -0.04 13.72
C HIS A 237 -4.69 -0.32 13.42
N ILE A 238 -4.13 0.34 12.40
CA ILE A 238 -2.68 0.31 12.12
C ILE A 238 -2.11 1.71 12.18
N ASN A 239 -1.01 1.86 12.92
CA ASN A 239 -0.26 3.10 13.03
C ASN A 239 0.62 3.30 11.79
N LEU A 240 0.73 4.54 11.34
CA LEU A 240 1.41 4.91 10.10
C LEU A 240 2.40 6.03 10.37
N VAL A 241 3.59 5.89 9.80
CA VAL A 241 4.66 6.88 9.92
C VAL A 241 5.23 7.13 8.54
N ALA A 242 5.32 8.39 8.15
CA ALA A 242 6.10 8.83 7.00
C ALA A 242 7.33 9.60 7.51
N ILE A 243 8.54 9.20 7.10
CA ILE A 243 9.79 9.76 7.61
C ILE A 243 10.66 10.26 6.46
N SER A 244 11.17 11.49 6.60
CA SER A 244 12.29 11.98 5.83
C SER A 244 13.51 12.13 6.74
N VAL A 245 14.46 11.20 6.58
CA VAL A 245 15.66 11.12 7.42
C VAL A 245 16.55 12.35 7.22
N LEU A 246 16.82 12.70 5.96
CA LEU A 246 17.69 13.83 5.63
C LEU A 246 17.06 15.18 5.98
N SER A 247 15.76 15.36 5.77
CA SER A 247 15.12 16.63 6.15
C SER A 247 14.79 16.71 7.64
N MET A 248 14.93 15.62 8.40
CA MET A 248 14.47 15.51 9.80
C MET A 248 12.99 15.88 9.98
N HIS A 249 12.16 15.54 9.00
CA HIS A 249 10.71 15.75 9.04
C HIS A 249 9.97 14.42 9.06
N MET A 250 8.81 14.40 9.70
CA MET A 250 7.93 13.23 9.71
C MET A 250 6.46 13.64 9.70
N ARG A 251 5.62 12.64 9.44
CA ARG A 251 4.18 12.72 9.59
C ARG A 251 3.69 11.41 10.20
N LEU A 252 2.76 11.54 11.14
CA LEU A 252 2.16 10.43 11.86
C LEU A 252 0.68 10.32 11.50
N GLY A 253 0.18 9.10 11.45
CA GLY A 253 -1.17 8.81 11.06
C GLY A 253 -1.65 7.43 11.49
N VAL A 254 -2.89 7.16 11.17
CA VAL A 254 -3.61 5.96 11.54
C VAL A 254 -4.53 5.59 10.39
N ILE A 255 -4.61 4.31 10.06
CA ILE A 255 -5.67 3.80 9.19
C ILE A 255 -6.55 2.81 9.95
N LYS A 256 -7.86 2.96 9.75
CA LYS A 256 -8.88 2.03 10.21
C LYS A 256 -9.74 1.58 9.04
N PHE A 257 -10.13 0.31 9.05
CA PHE A 257 -11.01 -0.25 8.05
C PHE A 257 -11.54 -1.61 8.53
N GLY A 258 -12.62 -2.08 7.91
CA GLY A 258 -13.00 -3.49 7.93
C GLY A 258 -12.59 -4.17 6.62
N LEU A 259 -12.58 -5.49 6.62
CA LEU A 259 -12.51 -6.31 5.42
C LEU A 259 -13.79 -7.14 5.32
N ASP A 260 -14.42 -7.17 4.15
CA ASP A 260 -15.51 -8.11 3.88
C ASP A 260 -15.00 -9.52 3.53
N TRP A 261 -15.93 -10.43 3.23
CA TRP A 261 -15.62 -11.82 2.88
C TRP A 261 -14.82 -11.98 1.58
N GLU A 262 -14.80 -10.97 0.70
CA GLU A 262 -13.98 -10.93 -0.51
C GLU A 262 -12.60 -10.29 -0.28
N LYS A 263 -12.27 -9.96 0.98
CA LYS A 263 -11.10 -9.16 1.36
C LYS A 263 -11.13 -7.76 0.72
N THR A 264 -12.32 -7.18 0.58
CA THR A 264 -12.52 -5.80 0.13
C THR A 264 -12.57 -4.89 1.35
N ILE A 265 -11.86 -3.76 1.30
CA ILE A 265 -11.89 -2.73 2.34
C ILE A 265 -13.31 -2.14 2.45
N VAL A 266 -13.84 -2.08 3.67
CA VAL A 266 -15.11 -1.41 4.01
C VAL A 266 -14.88 -0.35 5.07
N SER A 267 -15.60 0.77 4.95
CA SER A 267 -15.51 1.93 5.87
C SER A 267 -14.07 2.39 6.17
N PRO A 268 -13.21 2.60 5.15
CA PRO A 268 -11.85 3.07 5.40
C PRO A 268 -11.86 4.48 6.00
N ARG A 269 -10.96 4.71 6.95
CA ARG A 269 -10.71 6.02 7.54
C ARG A 269 -9.21 6.16 7.76
N LEU A 270 -8.58 6.98 6.91
CA LEU A 270 -7.20 7.42 7.08
C LEU A 270 -7.18 8.76 7.80
N GLU A 271 -6.51 8.82 8.95
CA GLU A 271 -6.30 10.03 9.73
C GLU A 271 -4.81 10.32 9.83
N TYR A 272 -4.40 11.56 9.59
CA TYR A 272 -3.00 11.94 9.80
C TYR A 272 -2.84 13.41 10.16
N GLY A 273 -1.76 13.68 10.89
CA GLY A 273 -1.38 15.02 11.30
C GLY A 273 -0.66 15.82 10.22
N LYS A 274 -0.34 17.08 10.56
CA LYS A 274 0.59 17.90 9.77
C LYS A 274 2.01 17.34 9.82
N VAL A 275 2.80 17.64 8.79
CA VAL A 275 4.26 17.42 8.82
C VAL A 275 4.87 18.24 9.96
N PHE A 276 5.86 17.67 10.65
CA PHE A 276 6.63 18.36 11.68
C PHE A 276 8.08 17.91 11.67
N SER A 277 8.97 18.79 12.14
CA SER A 277 10.36 18.45 12.40
C SER A 277 10.45 17.55 13.62
N TRP A 278 11.25 16.49 13.55
CA TRP A 278 11.61 15.63 14.68
C TRP A 278 13.03 15.88 15.18
N SER A 279 13.55 17.08 14.96
CA SER A 279 14.88 17.50 15.42
C SER A 279 15.00 17.71 16.93
N THR A 280 13.99 17.36 17.73
CA THR A 280 14.00 17.49 19.19
C THR A 280 13.60 16.17 19.85
N PRO A 281 14.07 15.88 21.08
CA PRO A 281 13.69 14.67 21.78
C PRO A 281 12.18 14.54 21.98
N GLU A 282 11.49 15.63 22.31
CA GLU A 282 10.04 15.61 22.52
C GLU A 282 9.28 15.17 21.26
N MET A 283 9.75 15.57 20.08
CA MET A 283 9.12 15.19 18.81
C MET A 283 9.43 13.75 18.41
N LEU A 284 10.61 13.23 18.77
CA LEU A 284 10.94 11.81 18.59
C LEU A 284 10.25 10.90 19.59
N GLU A 285 9.97 11.39 20.80
CA GLU A 285 9.20 10.66 21.80
C GLU A 285 7.79 10.33 21.28
N LEU A 286 7.17 11.25 20.52
CA LEU A 286 5.91 10.97 19.84
C LEU A 286 5.99 9.76 18.91
N LEU A 287 7.12 9.55 18.22
CA LEU A 287 7.32 8.36 17.38
C LEU A 287 7.35 7.09 18.24
N PHE A 288 8.09 7.08 19.35
CA PHE A 288 8.14 5.92 20.26
C PHE A 288 6.75 5.54 20.75
N LEU A 289 6.04 6.50 21.33
CA LEU A 289 4.70 6.30 21.86
C LEU A 289 3.74 5.83 20.76
N HIS A 290 3.84 6.41 19.56
CA HIS A 290 3.04 5.98 18.42
C HIS A 290 3.33 4.54 18.00
N THR A 291 4.61 4.12 17.95
CA THR A 291 4.95 2.73 17.64
C THR A 291 4.52 1.72 18.71
N GLN A 292 4.30 2.17 19.94
CA GLN A 292 3.80 1.36 21.05
C GLN A 292 2.27 1.23 21.08
N GLY A 293 1.56 1.77 20.07
CA GLY A 293 0.12 1.62 19.96
C GLY A 293 -0.69 2.81 20.44
N TYR A 294 -0.06 3.92 20.85
CA TYR A 294 -0.79 5.15 21.21
C TYR A 294 -1.14 5.95 19.94
N PRO A 295 -2.41 5.97 19.49
CA PRO A 295 -2.80 6.81 18.36
C PRO A 295 -2.65 8.29 18.76
N LEU A 296 -2.09 9.11 17.86
CA LEU A 296 -1.95 10.54 18.10
C LEU A 296 -3.22 11.35 17.78
N THR A 297 -4.34 10.64 17.58
CA THR A 297 -5.63 11.19 17.19
C THR A 297 -6.68 10.65 18.16
N PRO A 298 -7.56 11.50 18.73
CA PRO A 298 -8.65 11.03 19.58
C PRO A 298 -9.53 10.12 18.73
N LEU A 299 -9.49 8.84 19.04
CA LEU A 299 -10.35 7.88 18.39
C LEU A 299 -11.71 7.96 19.09
N GLU A 300 -12.66 8.66 18.48
CA GLU A 300 -14.04 8.22 18.65
C GLU A 300 -14.08 6.77 18.15
N TYR A 301 -14.30 5.83 19.07
CA TYR A 301 -14.65 4.47 18.67
C TYR A 301 -15.86 4.60 17.74
N PRO A 302 -15.88 3.93 16.57
CA PRO A 302 -17.14 3.79 15.87
C PRO A 302 -18.11 3.19 16.88
N SER A 303 -19.19 3.92 17.18
CA SER A 303 -20.29 3.42 18.00
C SER A 303 -20.55 1.97 17.61
N THR A 304 -20.76 1.12 18.61
CA THR A 304 -20.92 -0.35 18.62
C THR A 304 -21.78 -1.01 17.50
N ASN A 305 -22.26 -0.26 16.53
CA ASN A 305 -23.04 -0.70 15.38
C ASN A 305 -22.23 -1.31 14.21
N VAL A 306 -20.90 -1.27 14.22
CA VAL A 306 -20.07 -1.93 13.16
C VAL A 306 -19.69 -3.38 13.51
N LEU A 307 -19.92 -3.84 14.75
CA LEU A 307 -19.65 -5.23 15.16
C LEU A 307 -20.77 -6.24 14.84
N LYS A 308 -21.80 -5.84 14.08
CA LYS A 308 -22.89 -6.74 13.65
C LYS A 308 -22.63 -7.37 12.27
N TRP A 309 -21.44 -7.89 12.00
CA TRP A 309 -21.20 -8.62 10.73
C TRP A 309 -20.33 -9.86 10.95
N TYR A 310 -20.93 -10.88 11.56
CA TYR A 310 -21.08 -12.23 10.99
C TYR A 310 -22.32 -12.84 11.65
N GLY A 311 -23.39 -12.99 10.87
CA GLY A 311 -24.51 -13.83 11.25
C GLY A 311 -24.05 -15.27 11.39
N ARG A 312 -23.96 -15.75 12.64
CA ARG A 312 -24.71 -16.95 13.04
C ARG A 312 -25.83 -16.49 13.97
N GLU A 313 -26.90 -15.97 13.36
CA GLU A 313 -28.21 -16.23 13.93
C GLU A 313 -28.57 -17.67 13.52
N GLY A 314 -28.82 -18.52 14.51
CA GLY A 314 -28.99 -19.97 14.40
C GLY A 314 -27.86 -20.68 15.18
N GLU A 315 -28.08 -21.32 16.32
CA GLU A 315 -29.29 -21.80 16.98
C GLU A 315 -29.04 -21.66 18.50
N VAL A 316 -30.02 -21.10 19.23
CA VAL A 316 -30.19 -21.37 20.65
C VAL A 316 -31.52 -22.10 20.72
N GLU A 317 -31.46 -23.42 20.83
CA GLU A 317 -32.41 -24.17 21.65
C GLU A 317 -31.86 -24.24 23.09
#